data_AF-A0A7Y5EWK1-F1
#
_entry.id   AF-A0A7Y5EWK1-F1
#
_cell.length_a   1.000
_cell.length_b   1.000
_cell.length_c   1.000
_cell.angle_alpha   90.00
_cell.angle_beta   90.00
_cell.angle_gamma   90.00
#
_symmetry.space_group_name_H-M   'P 1'
#
loop_
_entity.id
_entity.type
_entity.pdbx_description
1 polymer ?
#
loop_
_entity_poly.entity_id
_entity_poly.type
_entity_poly.pdbx_seq_one_letter_code
_entity_poly.pdbx_strand_id
1 'polypeptide(L)' 'MAKINKRFHLLLTDEELLLLKNESEKRNISAGELIRISLKNEIIQKSSYMRISALQTILGLVKN' A
#
# COMPACT_ATOMS: atom_id res chain seq x y z
N MET A 1 14.31 3.70 -19.22
CA MET A 1 13.55 2.47 -18.89
C MET A 1 12.13 2.65 -19.40
N ALA A 2 11.61 1.75 -20.24
CA ALA A 2 10.23 1.83 -20.71
C ALA A 2 9.26 1.70 -19.53
N LYS A 3 8.33 2.66 -19.40
CA LYS A 3 7.35 2.69 -18.31
C LYS A 3 6.31 1.59 -18.57
N ILE A 4 6.50 0.41 -17.99
CA ILE A 4 5.56 -0.71 -18.16
C ILE A 4 4.25 -0.33 -17.46
N ASN A 5 3.21 -0.05 -18.25
CA ASN A 5 1.88 0.27 -17.73
C ASN A 5 1.06 -1.02 -17.58
N LYS A 6 1.23 -1.72 -16.46
CA LYS A 6 0.41 -2.89 -16.12
C LYS A 6 -0.92 -2.43 -15.52
N ARG A 7 -2.03 -2.82 -16.13
CA ARG A 7 -3.38 -2.63 -15.57
C ARG A 7 -3.76 -3.84 -14.74
N PHE A 8 -4.47 -3.62 -13.65
CA PHE A 8 -5.00 -4.66 -12.78
C PHE A 8 -6.46 -4.35 -12.44
N HIS A 9 -7.23 -5.39 -12.15
CA HIS A 9 -8.61 -5.27 -11.68
C HIS A 9 -8.64 -5.53 -10.18
N LEU A 10 -9.37 -4.69 -9.45
CA LEU A 10 -9.68 -4.87 -8.03
C LEU A 10 -11.18 -5.14 -7.92
N LEU A 11 -11.53 -6.20 -7.19
CA LEU A 11 -12.90 -6.49 -6.82
C LEU A 11 -13.15 -5.82 -5.47
N LEU A 12 -14.17 -4.96 -5.40
CA LEU A 12 -14.58 -4.23 -4.21
C LEU A 12 -16.06 -4.46 -4.02
N THR A 13 -16.50 -4.52 -2.76
CA THR A 13 -17.93 -4.43 -2.44
C THR A 13 -18.45 -3.02 -2.70
N ASP A 14 -19.77 -2.87 -2.77
CA ASP A 14 -20.38 -1.54 -2.96
C ASP A 14 -20.04 -0.58 -1.81
N GLU A 15 -19.95 -1.08 -0.59
CA GLU A 15 -19.56 -0.30 0.60
C GLU A 15 -18.10 0.19 0.51
N GLU A 16 -17.18 -0.68 0.10
CA GLU A 16 -15.78 -0.33 -0.09
C GLU A 16 -15.60 0.69 -1.21
N LEU A 17 -16.38 0.57 -2.29
CA LEU A 17 -16.35 1.49 -3.41
C LEU A 17 -16.90 2.88 -3.04
N LEU A 18 -17.97 2.92 -2.22
CA LEU A 18 -18.50 4.16 -1.67
C LEU A 18 -17.48 4.84 -0.75
N LEU A 19 -16.86 4.08 0.14
CA LEU A 19 -15.82 4.58 1.04
C LEU A 19 -14.64 5.14 0.26
N LEU A 20 -14.16 4.43 -0.77
CA LEU A 20 -13.07 4.88 -1.62
C LEU A 20 -13.40 6.21 -2.32
N LYS A 21 -14.61 6.35 -2.87
CA LYS A 21 -15.05 7.60 -3.51
C LYS A 21 -15.03 8.76 -2.51
N ASN A 22 -15.69 8.59 -1.37
CA ASN A 22 -15.76 9.61 -0.32
C ASN A 22 -14.37 10.06 0.16
N GLU A 23 -13.46 9.11 0.39
CA GLU A 23 -12.11 9.42 0.85
C GLU A 23 -11.25 10.07 -0.24
N SER A 24 -11.48 9.73 -1.52
CA SER A 24 -10.79 10.36 -2.66
C SER A 24 -11.24 11.82 -2.86
N GLU A 25 -12.54 12.08 -2.71
CA GLU A 25 -13.14 13.41 -2.80
C GLU A 25 -12.64 14.33 -1.68
N LYS A 26 -12.62 13.86 -0.43
CA LYS A 26 -12.06 14.61 0.72
C LYS A 26 -10.62 15.08 0.49
N ARG A 27 -9.85 14.37 -0.33
CA ARG A 27 -8.44 14.64 -0.61
C ARG A 27 -8.20 15.28 -1.97
N ASN A 28 -9.26 15.58 -2.74
CA ASN A 28 -9.18 16.12 -4.10
C ASN A 28 -8.24 15.31 -5.03
N ILE A 29 -8.29 13.99 -4.94
CA ILE A 29 -7.54 13.09 -5.82
C ILE A 29 -8.45 12.04 -6.42
N SER A 30 -8.06 11.45 -7.55
CA SER A 30 -8.83 10.35 -8.15
C SER A 30 -8.80 9.10 -7.25
N ALA A 31 -9.87 8.32 -7.26
CA ALA A 31 -9.94 7.04 -6.55
C ALA A 31 -8.78 6.09 -6.93
N GLY A 32 -8.39 6.06 -8.20
CA GLY A 32 -7.25 5.26 -8.67
C GLY A 32 -5.89 5.77 -8.19
N GLU A 33 -5.71 7.09 -8.08
CA GLU A 33 -4.54 7.70 -7.43
C GLU A 33 -4.48 7.31 -5.96
N LEU A 34 -5.61 7.40 -5.25
CA LEU A 34 -5.71 7.04 -3.84
C LEU A 34 -5.34 5.57 -3.62
N ILE A 35 -5.88 4.64 -4.41
CA ILE A 35 -5.48 3.21 -4.36
C ILE A 35 -3.97 3.06 -4.54
N ARG A 36 -3.39 3.72 -5.54
CA ARG A 36 -1.96 3.61 -5.81
C ARG A 36 -1.10 4.16 -4.68
N ILE A 37 -1.48 5.29 -4.07
CA ILE A 37 -0.78 5.84 -2.91
C ILE A 37 -0.89 4.88 -1.73
N SER A 38 -2.10 4.37 -1.44
CA SER A 38 -2.33 3.42 -0.34
C SER A 38 -1.52 2.14 -0.51
N LEU A 39 -1.51 1.54 -1.69
CA LEU A 39 -0.69 0.36 -2.00
C LEU A 39 0.81 0.65 -1.87
N LYS A 40 1.25 1.82 -2.37
CA LYS A 40 2.66 2.23 -2.23
C LYS A 40 3.06 2.38 -0.76
N ASN A 41 2.22 3.02 0.04
CA ASN A 41 2.47 3.23 1.47
C ASN A 41 2.54 1.90 2.23
N GLU A 42 1.61 0.99 1.95
CA GLU A 42 1.58 -0.37 2.52
C GLU A 42 2.86 -1.16 2.18
N ILE A 43 3.29 -1.14 0.92
CA ILE A 43 4.53 -1.80 0.48
C ILE A 43 5.76 -1.20 1.18
N ILE A 44 5.83 0.14 1.26
CA ILE A 44 6.95 0.83 1.93
C ILE A 44 6.98 0.46 3.41
N GLN A 45 5.83 0.46 4.08
CA GLN A 45 5.74 0.14 5.50
C GLN A 45 6.15 -1.31 5.78
N LYS A 46 5.64 -2.27 4.99
CA LYS A 46 6.06 -3.69 5.05
C LYS A 46 7.57 -3.86 4.80
N SER A 47 8.14 -3.13 3.84
CA SER A 47 9.58 -3.14 3.57
C SER A 47 10.40 -2.65 4.76
N SER A 48 9.95 -1.61 5.46
CA SER A 48 10.62 -1.10 6.66
C SER A 48 10.55 -2.10 7.81
N TYR A 49 9.39 -2.70 8.06
CA TYR A 49 9.25 -3.74 9.09
C TYR A 49 10.09 -4.98 8.79
N MET A 50 10.12 -5.45 7.54
CA MET A 50 10.99 -6.56 7.14
C MET A 50 12.46 -6.23 7.36
N ARG A 51 12.90 -5.01 7.03
CA ARG A 51 14.28 -4.57 7.29
C ARG A 51 14.61 -4.53 8.77
N ILE A 52 13.73 -3.98 9.60
CA ILE A 52 13.92 -3.93 11.06
C ILE A 52 13.99 -5.35 11.63
N SER A 53 13.07 -6.22 11.23
CA SER A 53 13.05 -7.63 11.67
C SER A 53 14.33 -8.37 11.25
N ALA A 54 14.80 -8.17 10.02
CA ALA A 54 16.07 -8.73 9.55
C ALA A 54 17.26 -8.23 10.37
N LEU A 55 17.32 -6.93 10.68
CA LEU A 55 18.38 -6.36 11.51
C LEU A 55 18.34 -6.89 12.95
N GLN A 56 17.15 -7.00 13.56
CA GLN A 56 16.98 -7.59 14.88
C GLN A 56 17.42 -9.06 14.92
N THR A 57 17.17 -9.81 13.84
CA THR A 57 17.61 -11.21 13.71
C THR A 57 19.13 -11.29 13.63
N ILE A 58 19.78 -10.46 12.80
CA ILE A 58 21.24 -10.41 12.68
C ILE A 58 21.92 -10.01 14.00
N LEU A 59 21.32 -9.07 14.73
CA LEU A 59 21.83 -8.58 16.00
C LEU A 59 21.48 -9.48 17.19
N GLY A 60 20.77 -10.60 16.97
CA GLY A 60 20.37 -11.53 18.04
C GLY A 60 19.37 -10.93 19.05
N LEU A 61 18.65 -9.88 18.65
CA LEU A 61 17.69 -9.17 19.50
C LEU A 61 16.30 -9.81 19.51
N VAL A 62 16.04 -10.75 18.59
CA VAL A 62 14.85 -11.62 18.63
C VAL A 62 15.20 -12.85 19.47
N LYS A 63 14.73 -12.91 20.72
CA LYS A 63 14.75 -14.16 21.50
C LYS A 63 13.52 -14.98 21.14
N ASN A 64 13.76 -16.26 20.83
CA ASN A 64 12.71 -17.28 20.67
C ASN A 64 11.78 -17.33 21.88
#